data_AF-A0A4U0WXC2-F1
#
_entry.id   AF-A0A4U0WXC2-F1
#
_cell.length_a   1.000
_cell.length_b   1.000
_cell.length_c   1.000
_cell.angle_alpha   90.00
_cell.angle_beta   90.00
_cell.angle_gamma   90.00
#
_symmetry.space_group_name_H-M   'P 1'
#
loop_
_entity.id
_entity.type
_entity.pdbx_description
1 polymer ?
#
loop_
_entity_poly.entity_id
_entity_poly.type
_entity_poly.pdbx_seq_one_letter_code
_entity_poly.pdbx_strand_id
1 'polypeptide(L)'
;MHAGAPADEIADEYALTDLGLAEKKPEFIERLLLNPALGGNREGVENMVSSKRENMLATLEMIKREFGTAEQYMRGQCGLSEKEVQRIRKNVMDGALVKM
;
A
#
# COMPACT_ATOMS: atom_id res chain seq x y z
N MET A 1 -1.35 -7.69 -9.18
CA MET A 1 -2.12 -8.47 -8.18
C MET A 1 -3.65 -8.48 -8.38
N HIS A 2 -4.37 -7.37 -8.61
CA HIS A 2 -5.76 -7.43 -9.14
C HIS A 2 -5.82 -7.07 -10.64
N ALA A 3 -5.14 -5.97 -11.01
CA ALA A 3 -5.03 -5.47 -12.39
C ALA A 3 -3.78 -5.95 -13.16
N GLY A 4 -3.13 -7.04 -12.71
CA GLY A 4 -2.03 -7.67 -13.46
C GLY A 4 -0.61 -7.17 -13.20
N ALA A 5 -0.40 -6.03 -12.51
CA ALA A 5 0.94 -5.55 -12.20
C ALA A 5 1.78 -6.58 -11.39
N PRO A 6 3.07 -6.79 -11.73
CA PRO A 6 4.03 -7.60 -10.97
C PRO A 6 4.21 -7.11 -9.53
N ALA A 7 4.52 -8.03 -8.62
CA ALA A 7 4.70 -7.69 -7.21
C ALA A 7 5.90 -6.74 -6.98
N ASP A 8 6.98 -6.92 -7.72
CA ASP A 8 8.17 -6.08 -7.63
C ASP A 8 7.87 -4.64 -8.06
N GLU A 9 7.15 -4.43 -9.16
CA GLU A 9 6.74 -3.10 -9.62
C GLU A 9 5.83 -2.38 -8.61
N ILE A 10 4.89 -3.11 -8.01
CA ILE A 10 4.03 -2.57 -6.94
C ILE A 10 4.87 -2.15 -5.72
N ALA A 11 5.86 -2.96 -5.34
CA ALA A 11 6.73 -2.68 -4.20
C ALA A 11 7.69 -1.52 -4.46
N ASP A 12 8.21 -1.41 -5.69
CA ASP A 12 9.08 -0.31 -6.10
C ASP A 12 8.32 1.02 -6.14
N GLU A 13 7.10 1.04 -6.67
CA GLU A 13 6.25 2.24 -6.68
C GLU A 13 5.90 2.68 -5.26
N TYR A 14 5.48 1.73 -4.40
CA TYR A 14 5.23 2.02 -2.98
C TYR A 14 6.45 2.66 -2.30
N ALA A 15 7.66 2.16 -2.57
CA ALA A 15 8.89 2.69 -2.01
C ALA A 15 9.21 4.12 -2.47
N LEU A 16 8.65 4.59 -3.59
CA LEU A 16 8.77 5.99 -3.99
C LEU A 16 8.08 6.94 -2.99
N THR A 17 7.16 6.46 -2.16
CA THR A 17 6.57 7.25 -1.06
C THR A 17 7.65 7.71 -0.07
N ASP A 18 8.67 6.88 0.18
CA ASP A 18 9.78 7.25 1.06
C ASP A 18 10.59 8.41 0.51
N LEU A 19 10.79 8.43 -0.80
CA LEU A 19 11.47 9.50 -1.51
C LEU A 19 10.58 10.76 -1.59
N GLY A 20 9.33 10.60 -2.00
CA GLY A 20 8.37 11.69 -2.20
C GLY A 20 8.03 12.45 -0.91
N LEU A 21 8.12 11.79 0.25
CA LEU A 21 7.87 12.41 1.55
C LEU A 21 9.13 12.71 2.36
N ALA A 22 10.33 12.50 1.80
CA ALA A 22 11.59 12.62 2.53
C ALA A 22 11.73 13.96 3.29
N GLU A 23 11.36 15.07 2.65
CA GLU A 23 11.43 16.42 3.25
C GLU A 23 10.38 16.65 4.35
N LYS A 24 9.27 15.90 4.34
CA LYS A 24 8.16 16.03 5.29
C LYS A 24 8.24 15.07 6.46
N LYS A 25 9.01 13.99 6.34
CA LYS A 25 9.18 13.01 7.42
C LYS A 25 9.61 13.60 8.77
N PRO A 26 10.56 14.57 8.84
CA PRO A 26 10.91 15.17 10.13
C PRO A 26 9.70 15.80 10.84
N GLU A 27 8.87 16.55 10.10
CA GLU A 27 7.66 17.18 10.61
C GLU A 27 6.64 16.14 11.12
N PHE A 28 6.44 15.05 10.38
CA PHE A 28 5.57 13.95 10.80
C PHE A 28 6.09 13.26 12.06
N ILE A 29 7.38 12.97 12.15
CA ILE A 29 8.00 12.32 13.31
C ILE A 29 7.82 13.19 14.55
N GLU A 30 8.12 14.48 14.46
CA GLU A 30 7.94 15.42 15.57
C GLU A 30 6.49 15.47 16.03
N ARG A 31 5.54 15.57 15.08
CA ARG A 31 4.11 15.62 15.40
C ARG A 31 3.62 14.32 16.05
N LEU A 32 4.06 13.17 15.57
CA LEU A 32 3.66 11.86 16.10
C LEU A 32 4.22 11.60 17.49
N LEU A 33 5.44 12.07 17.78
CA LEU A 33 6.05 11.96 19.10
C LEU A 33 5.34 12.79 20.18
N LEU A 34 4.52 13.78 19.80
CA LEU A 34 3.64 14.50 20.74
C LEU A 34 2.49 13.64 21.24
N ASN A 35 2.15 12.54 20.56
CA ASN A 35 1.13 11.62 21.03
C ASN A 35 1.71 10.77 22.19
N PRO A 36 1.11 10.78 23.39
CA PRO A 36 1.59 10.00 24.53
C PRO A 36 1.75 8.49 24.25
N ALA A 37 0.97 7.92 23.32
CA ALA A 37 1.08 6.51 22.94
C ALA A 37 2.34 6.19 22.13
N LEU A 38 2.96 7.20 21.53
CA LEU A 38 4.15 7.09 20.67
C LEU A 38 5.37 7.81 21.26
N GLY A 39 5.15 8.66 22.26
CA GLY A 39 6.19 9.39 22.97
C GLY A 39 7.25 8.45 23.56
N GLY A 40 8.53 8.81 23.38
CA GLY A 40 9.66 7.99 23.83
C GLY A 40 10.06 6.85 22.90
N ASN A 41 9.33 6.61 21.80
CA ASN A 41 9.67 5.57 20.80
C ASN A 41 9.91 6.18 19.41
N ARG A 42 10.98 6.96 19.27
CA ARG A 42 11.33 7.58 17.97
C ARG A 42 11.59 6.54 16.88
N GLU A 43 12.28 5.45 17.18
CA GLU A 43 12.55 4.37 16.22
C GLU A 43 11.24 3.74 15.69
N GLY A 44 10.27 3.50 16.59
CA GLY A 44 8.94 3.02 16.20
C GLY A 44 8.21 4.00 15.29
N VAL A 45 8.29 5.30 15.58
CA VAL A 45 7.71 6.36 14.74
C VAL A 45 8.39 6.44 13.38
N GLU A 46 9.72 6.37 13.32
CA GLU A 46 10.50 6.35 12.08
C GLU A 46 10.13 5.15 11.20
N ASN A 47 9.97 3.97 11.81
CA ASN A 47 9.50 2.78 11.10
C ASN A 47 8.05 2.94 10.60
N MET A 48 7.17 3.52 11.42
CA MET A 48 5.76 3.74 11.07
C MET A 48 5.59 4.68 9.87
N VAL A 49 6.45 5.70 9.73
CA VAL A 49 6.40 6.65 8.60
C VAL A 49 7.22 6.20 7.39
N SER A 50 7.76 4.98 7.41
CA SER A 50 8.52 4.42 6.29
C SER A 50 7.64 3.61 5.34
N SER A 51 8.08 3.51 4.09
CA SER A 51 7.45 2.77 2.99
C SER A 51 8.47 1.82 2.38
N LYS A 52 9.06 0.95 3.21
CA LYS A 52 10.09 0.00 2.78
C LYS A 52 9.51 -1.02 1.78
N ARG A 53 10.23 -1.25 0.68
CA ARG A 53 9.88 -2.20 -0.37
C ARG A 53 9.54 -3.60 0.17
N GLU A 54 10.32 -4.07 1.13
CA GLU A 54 10.17 -5.39 1.76
C GLU A 54 8.83 -5.52 2.49
N ASN A 55 8.34 -4.43 3.09
CA ASN A 55 7.05 -4.42 3.77
C ASN A 55 5.89 -4.58 2.78
N MET A 56 6.00 -3.96 1.59
CA MET A 56 5.00 -4.16 0.54
C MET A 56 5.03 -5.59 0.01
N LEU A 57 6.21 -6.15 -0.27
CA LEU A 57 6.30 -7.56 -0.69
C LEU A 57 5.71 -8.52 0.35
N ALA A 58 6.02 -8.32 1.63
CA ALA A 58 5.45 -9.10 2.72
C ALA A 58 3.92 -8.97 2.80
N THR A 59 3.39 -7.76 2.54
CA THR A 59 1.94 -7.50 2.49
C THR A 59 1.26 -8.21 1.33
N LEU A 60 1.88 -8.18 0.15
CA LEU A 60 1.40 -8.87 -1.04
C LEU A 60 1.36 -10.40 -0.81
N GLU A 61 2.41 -10.97 -0.20
CA GLU A 61 2.43 -12.39 0.15
C GLU A 61 1.41 -12.74 1.24
N MET A 62 1.22 -11.86 2.24
CA MET A 62 0.16 -12.01 3.25
C MET A 62 -1.21 -12.10 2.59
N ILE A 63 -1.52 -11.20 1.65
CA ILE A 63 -2.82 -11.20 0.94
C ILE A 63 -3.05 -12.54 0.23
N LYS A 64 -2.02 -13.05 -0.46
CA LYS A 64 -2.09 -14.34 -1.15
C LYS A 64 -2.28 -15.50 -0.17
N ARG A 65 -1.53 -15.53 0.93
CA ARG A 65 -1.58 -16.57 1.94
C ARG A 65 -2.93 -16.61 2.67
N GLU A 66 -3.45 -15.46 3.05
CA GLU A 66 -4.62 -15.35 3.94
C GLU A 66 -5.95 -15.28 3.20
N PHE A 67 -5.96 -14.75 1.97
CA PHE A 67 -7.18 -14.54 1.20
C PHE A 67 -7.16 -15.21 -0.18
N GLY A 68 -6.06 -15.86 -0.56
CA GLY A 68 -5.86 -16.49 -1.87
C GLY A 68 -5.50 -15.50 -2.97
N THR A 69 -6.32 -14.47 -3.15
CA THR A 69 -6.11 -13.41 -4.15
C THR A 69 -6.60 -12.05 -3.65
N ALA A 70 -6.11 -10.97 -4.28
CA ALA A 70 -6.63 -9.63 -3.99
C ALA A 70 -8.12 -9.48 -4.32
N GLU A 71 -8.61 -10.14 -5.39
CA GLU A 71 -10.05 -10.14 -5.71
C GLU A 71 -10.88 -10.83 -4.63
N GLN A 72 -10.41 -11.95 -4.08
CA GLN A 72 -11.09 -12.63 -2.97
C GLN A 72 -11.09 -11.77 -1.70
N TYR A 73 -9.99 -11.09 -1.39
CA TYR A 73 -9.95 -10.10 -0.30
C TYR A 73 -10.99 -8.99 -0.51
N MET A 74 -11.04 -8.39 -1.69
CA MET A 74 -12.00 -7.32 -2.03
C MET A 74 -13.46 -7.77 -1.90
N ARG A 75 -13.79 -8.98 -2.36
CA ARG A 75 -15.15 -9.50 -2.29
C ARG A 75 -15.53 -9.93 -0.88
N GLY A 76 -14.62 -10.60 -0.18
CA GLY A 76 -14.87 -11.20 1.14
C GLY A 76 -14.78 -10.21 2.30
N GLN A 77 -13.75 -9.37 2.32
CA GLN A 77 -13.46 -8.46 3.44
C GLN A 77 -13.96 -7.03 3.17
N CYS A 78 -13.89 -6.55 1.93
CA CYS A 78 -14.34 -5.20 1.59
C CYS A 78 -15.81 -5.14 1.14
N GLY A 79 -16.49 -6.28 0.99
CA GLY A 79 -17.91 -6.35 0.62
C GLY A 79 -18.23 -5.93 -0.82
N LEU A 80 -17.23 -5.89 -1.71
CA LEU A 80 -17.43 -5.51 -3.10
C LEU A 80 -18.07 -6.65 -3.89
N SER A 81 -19.08 -6.32 -4.71
CA SER A 81 -19.63 -7.27 -5.66
C SER A 81 -18.63 -7.60 -6.77
N GLU A 82 -18.80 -8.76 -7.40
CA GLU A 82 -18.00 -9.15 -8.57
C GLU A 82 -18.06 -8.09 -9.67
N LYS A 83 -19.25 -7.51 -9.92
CA LYS A 83 -19.45 -6.46 -10.91
C LYS A 83 -18.62 -5.21 -10.60
N GLU A 84 -18.53 -4.81 -9.33
CA GLU A 84 -17.71 -3.66 -8.91
C GLU A 84 -16.23 -3.96 -9.07
N VAL A 85 -15.77 -5.13 -8.62
CA VAL A 85 -14.37 -5.56 -8.72
C VAL A 85 -13.90 -5.62 -10.18
N GLN A 86 -14.73 -6.16 -11.08
CA GLN A 86 -14.43 -6.19 -12.52
C GLN A 86 -14.46 -4.79 -13.14
N ARG A 87 -15.37 -3.91 -12.70
CA ARG A 87 -15.40 -2.51 -13.15
C ARG A 87 -14.15 -1.75 -12.73
N ILE A 88 -13.67 -1.94 -11.50
CA ILE A 88 -12.41 -1.35 -11.02
C ILE A 88 -11.25 -1.85 -11.88
N ARG A 89 -11.14 -3.17 -12.09
CA ARG A 89 -10.08 -3.75 -12.92
C ARG A 89 -10.07 -3.14 -14.32
N LYS A 90 -11.23 -3.08 -14.97
CA LYS A 90 -11.39 -2.46 -16.28
C LYS A 90 -10.93 -1.00 -16.26
N ASN A 91 -11.41 -0.20 -15.33
CA ASN A 91 -11.06 1.24 -15.27
C ASN A 91 -9.56 1.47 -15.03
N VAL A 92 -8.90 0.63 -14.24
CA VAL A 92 -7.46 0.74 -13.98
C VAL A 92 -6.66 0.34 -15.22
N MET A 93 -7.02 -0.74 -15.91
CA MET A 93 -6.32 -1.17 -17.13
C MET A 93 -6.60 -0.24 -18.31
N ASP A 94 -7.86 0.12 -18.55
CA ASP A 94 -8.25 1.00 -19.65
C ASP A 94 -7.76 2.44 -19.38
N GLY A 95 -7.85 2.92 -18.14
CA GLY A 95 -7.31 4.22 -17.74
C GLY A 95 -5.80 4.32 -17.85
N ALA A 96 -5.08 3.19 -17.71
CA ALA A 96 -3.64 3.11 -17.96
C ALA A 96 -3.31 3.12 -19.47
N LEU A 97 -4.19 2.59 -20.32
CA LEU A 97 -3.96 2.46 -21.77
C LEU A 97 -4.44 3.68 -22.59
N VAL A 98 -5.32 4.54 -22.06
CA VAL A 98 -5.84 5.72 -22.79
C VAL A 98 -4.88 6.92 -22.80
N LYS A 99 -3.73 6.84 -22.11
CA LYS A 99 -2.72 7.92 -22.07
C LYS A 99 -1.31 7.51 -22.54
N MET A 100 -1.17 6.36 -23.22
CA MET A 100 0.03 6.04 -24.00
C MET A 100 -0.23 6.31 -25.48
#